data_AF-A0A1Q7PNE8-F1
#
_entry.id   AF-A0A1Q7PNE8-F1
#
_cell.length_a   1.000
_cell.length_b   1.000
_cell.length_c   1.000
_cell.angle_alpha   90.00
_cell.angle_beta   90.00
_cell.angle_gamma   90.00
#
_symmetry.space_group_name_H-M   'P 1'
#
loop_
_entity.id
_entity.type
_entity.pdbx_description
1 polymer ?
#
loop_
_entity_poly.entity_id
_entity_poly.type
_entity_poly.pdbx_seq_one_letter_code
_entity_poly.pdbx_strand_id
1 'polypeptide(L)' 'MAYIKNYLDAGCTEYIQLDDRRTIVQPKERCDMTNVPDDYQKQLDEITRNTDETIYMNRRMIKDTTVGREIDL' A
#
# COMPACT_ATOMS: atom_id res chain seq x y z
N MET A 1 10.90 -6.27 11.48
CA MET A 1 10.59 -4.83 11.35
C MET A 1 10.91 -4.45 9.92
N ALA A 2 10.01 -3.71 9.27
CA ALA A 2 10.12 -3.34 7.87
C ALA A 2 9.67 -1.89 7.69
N TYR A 3 10.13 -1.22 6.65
CA TYR A 3 9.83 0.19 6.40
C TYR A 3 8.91 0.35 5.19
N ILE A 4 7.99 1.31 5.24
CA ILE A 4 7.17 1.67 4.08
C ILE A 4 8.09 2.21 3.00
N LYS A 5 8.19 1.50 1.88
CA LYS A 5 8.96 1.90 0.72
C LYS A 5 8.10 2.71 -0.26
N ASN A 6 6.89 2.24 -0.55
CA ASN A 6 5.95 2.91 -1.45
C ASN A 6 4.53 2.82 -0.90
N TYR A 7 3.70 3.78 -1.29
CA TYR A 7 2.28 3.84 -0.95
C TYR A 7 1.48 4.20 -2.20
N LEU A 8 0.38 3.49 -2.44
CA LEU A 8 -0.56 3.75 -3.53
C LEU A 8 -2.00 3.72 -3.01
N ASP A 9 -2.71 4.82 -3.22
CA ASP A 9 -4.15 4.95 -2.96
C ASP A 9 -4.94 4.52 -4.20
N ALA A 10 -5.70 3.43 -4.10
CA ALA A 10 -6.58 2.92 -5.14
C ALA A 10 -8.05 3.31 -4.92
N GLY A 11 -8.28 4.35 -4.12
CA GLY A 11 -9.59 4.94 -3.87
C GLY A 11 -10.33 4.26 -2.73
N CYS A 12 -10.57 2.95 -2.84
CA CYS A 12 -11.16 2.13 -1.77
C CYS A 12 -10.14 1.27 -1.01
N THR A 13 -8.96 1.09 -1.58
CA THR A 13 -7.93 0.16 -1.09
C THR A 13 -6.58 0.87 -1.10
N GLU A 14 -5.77 0.60 -0.10
CA GLU A 14 -4.40 1.09 0.02
C GLU A 14 -3.43 -0.07 -0.25
N TYR A 15 -2.43 0.17 -1.09
CA TYR A 15 -1.29 -0.71 -1.30
C TYR A 15 -0.08 -0.09 -0.60
N ILE A 16 0.47 -0.81 0.38
CA ILE A 16 1.61 -0.35 1.18
C ILE A 16 2.74 -1.34 0.93
N GLN A 17 3.70 -0.97 0.10
CA GLN A 17 4.87 -1.80 -0.19
C GLN A 17 5.94 -1.56 0.87
N LEU A 18 6.47 -2.64 1.41
CA LEU A 18 7.56 -2.62 2.38
C LEU A 18 8.91 -2.82 1.69
N ASP A 19 9.98 -2.40 2.35
CA ASP A 19 11.36 -2.53 1.87
C ASP A 19 11.84 -3.99 1.77
N ASP A 20 11.25 -4.88 2.55
CA ASP A 20 11.49 -6.33 2.55
C ASP A 20 10.69 -7.09 1.47
N ARG A 21 10.19 -6.39 0.45
CA ARG A 21 9.45 -6.94 -0.71
C ARG A 21 8.08 -7.54 -0.37
N ARG A 22 7.52 -7.25 0.80
CA ARG A 22 6.10 -7.54 1.08
C ARG A 22 5.22 -6.37 0.65
N THR A 23 3.95 -6.62 0.34
CA THR A 23 2.94 -5.57 0.15
C THR A 23 1.72 -5.86 0.97
N ILE A 24 1.27 -4.87 1.72
CA ILE A 24 0.03 -4.94 2.47
C ILE A 24 -1.07 -4.32 1.63
N VAL A 25 -2.17 -5.04 1.48
CA VAL A 25 -3.39 -4.57 0.83
C VAL A 25 -4.46 -4.47 1.89
N GLN A 26 -4.95 -3.26 2.16
CA GLN A 26 -5.97 -3.02 3.17
C GLN A 26 -7.08 -2.10 2.63
N PRO A 27 -8.33 -2.24 3.10
CA PRO A 27 -9.39 -1.31 2.73
C PRO A 27 -9.18 0.04 3.42
N LYS A 28 -9.65 1.11 2.77
CA LYS A 28 -9.82 2.42 3.42
C LYS A 28 -11.08 2.44 4.27
N GLU A 29 -11.10 3.30 5.29
CA GLU A 29 -12.31 3.54 6.09
C GLU A 29 -13.44 4.14 5.23
N ARG A 30 -13.07 4.87 4.17
CA ARG A 30 -14.00 5.45 3.19
C ARG A 30 -13.38 5.41 1.80
N CYS A 31 -14.17 4.99 0.82
CA CYS A 31 -13.80 5.10 -0.59
C CYS A 31 -13.72 6.56 -1.03
N ASP A 32 -12.64 6.92 -1.70
CA ASP A 32 -12.45 8.24 -2.29
C ASP A 32 -11.71 8.12 -3.63
N MET A 33 -12.47 8.20 -4.73
CA MET A 33 -11.92 8.06 -6.08
C MET A 33 -11.18 9.31 -6.56
N THR A 34 -11.24 10.45 -5.84
CA THR A 34 -10.57 11.68 -6.28
C THR A 34 -9.06 11.67 -6.02
N ASN A 35 -8.58 10.78 -5.15
CA ASN A 35 -7.17 10.68 -4.78
C ASN A 35 -6.44 9.54 -5.52
N VAL A 36 -7.13 8.84 -6.42
CA VAL A 36 -6.49 7.84 -7.28
C VAL A 36 -5.56 8.57 -8.24
N PRO A 37 -4.25 8.27 -8.25
CA PRO A 37 -3.32 8.96 -9.13
C PRO A 37 -3.56 8.60 -10.60
N ASP A 38 -3.33 9.56 -11.52
CA ASP A 38 -3.53 9.35 -12.97
C ASP A 38 -2.66 8.22 -13.54
N ASP A 39 -1.48 8.00 -12.96
CA ASP A 39 -0.54 6.93 -13.32
C ASP A 39 -0.70 5.68 -12.46
N TYR A 40 -1.86 5.48 -11.83
CA TYR A 40 -2.21 4.34 -10.98
C TYR A 40 -1.71 3.00 -11.54
N GLN A 41 -2.00 2.70 -12.80
CA GLN A 41 -1.63 1.42 -13.41
C GLN A 41 -0.11 1.21 -13.42
N LYS A 42 0.65 2.28 -13.71
CA LYS A 42 2.10 2.21 -13.73
C LYS A 42 2.66 1.99 -12.32
N GLN A 43 2.15 2.71 -11.33
CA GLN A 43 2.56 2.53 -9.93
C GLN A 43 2.20 1.13 -9.42
N LEU A 44 1.03 0.61 -9.77
CA LEU A 44 0.60 -0.74 -9.41
C LEU A 44 1.51 -1.81 -10.05
N ASP A 45 1.89 -1.64 -11.32
CA ASP A 45 2.82 -2.53 -12.00
C ASP A 45 4.21 -2.51 -11.33
N GLU A 46 4.69 -1.34 -10.91
CA GLU A 46 5.94 -1.18 -10.18
C GLU A 46 5.90 -1.86 -8.81
N ILE A 47 4.81 -1.71 -8.06
CA ILE A 47 4.60 -2.43 -6.80
C ILE A 47 4.62 -3.93 -7.07
N THR A 48 3.80 -4.41 -8.01
CA THR A 48 3.64 -5.84 -8.32
C THR A 48 4.98 -6.51 -8.71
N ARG A 49 5.82 -5.84 -9.50
CA ARG A 49 7.15 -6.36 -9.89
C ARG A 49 8.14 -6.46 -8.73
N ASN A 50 7.94 -5.67 -7.68
CA ASN A 50 8.83 -5.58 -6.53
C ASN A 50 8.28 -6.28 -5.28
N THR A 51 7.23 -7.08 -5.44
CA THR A 51 6.54 -7.77 -4.35
C THR A 51 6.68 -9.28 -4.50
N ASP A 52 7.18 -9.94 -3.45
CA ASP A 52 7.29 -11.39 -3.37
C ASP A 52 6.11 -12.01 -2.59
N GLU A 53 5.55 -11.27 -1.63
CA GLU A 53 4.42 -11.71 -0.80
C GLU A 53 3.40 -10.56 -0.62
N THR A 54 2.11 -10.90 -0.71
CA THR A 54 1.01 -9.95 -0.46
C THR A 54 0.23 -10.35 0.80
N ILE A 55 0.11 -9.42 1.75
CA ILE A 55 -0.67 -9.58 2.98
C ILE A 55 -2.00 -8.84 2.80
N TYR A 56 -3.10 -9.60 2.75
CA TYR A 56 -4.44 -9.02 2.67
C TYR A 56 -5.02 -8.80 4.06
N MET A 57 -5.48 -7.58 4.32
CA MET A 57 -6.17 -7.23 5.55
C MET A 57 -7.66 -6.99 5.27
N ASN A 58 -8.50 -7.47 6.19
CA ASN A 58 -9.95 -7.30 6.10
C ASN A 58 -10.45 -5.95 6.67
N ARG A 59 -9.56 -5.17 7.28
CA ARG A 59 -9.83 -3.84 7.85
C ARG A 59 -8.57 -2.98 7.78
N ARG A 60 -8.74 -1.65 7.87
CA ARG A 60 -7.61 -0.71 7.91
C ARG A 60 -6.85 -0.86 9.22
N MET A 61 -5.61 -1.36 9.16
CA MET A 61 -4.75 -1.53 10.33
C MET A 61 -3.66 -0.46 10.38
N ILE A 62 -3.06 -0.15 9.23
CA ILE A 62 -2.00 0.85 9.12
C ILE A 62 -2.64 2.19 8.77
N LYS A 63 -2.66 3.14 9.70
CA LYS A 63 -3.29 4.45 9.47
C LYS A 63 -2.36 5.50 8.89
N ASP A 64 -1.09 5.42 9.25
CA ASP A 64 -0.05 6.32 8.76
C ASP A 64 0.81 5.55 7.76
N THR A 65 0.68 5.95 6.50
CA THR A 65 1.33 5.32 5.35
C THR A 65 2.51 6.14 4.82
N THR A 66 3.09 7.00 5.66
CA THR A 66 4.25 7.82 5.29
C THR A 66 5.45 6.95 4.89
N VAL A 67 6.03 7.21 3.72
CA VAL A 67 7.24 6.53 3.24
C VAL A 67 8.39 6.74 4.22
N GLY A 68 9.14 5.67 4.49
CA GLY A 68 10.21 5.62 5.48
C GLY A 68 9.75 5.30 6.90
N ARG A 69 8.43 5.21 7.15
CA ARG A 69 7.89 4.80 8.45
C ARG A 69 8.15 3.32 8.70
N GLU A 70 8.54 3.00 9.92
CA GLU A 70 8.67 1.63 10.40
C GLU A 70 7.30 1.02 10.73
N ILE A 71 7.13 -0.25 10.33
CA ILE A 71 5.98 -1.07 10.63
C ILE A 71 6.46 -2.31 11.39
N ASP A 72 5.81 -2.55 12.53
CA ASP A 72 5.81 -3.84 13.22
C ASP A 72 4.55 -4.59 12.80
N LEU A 73 4.73 -5.74 12.15
CA LEU A 73 3.69 -6.54 11.49
C LEU A 73 3.41 -7.81 12.28
#